data_AF-A0A923DL74-F1
#
_entry.id   AF-A0A923DL74-F1
#
_cell.length_a   1.000
_cell.length_b   1.000
_cell.length_c   1.000
_cell.angle_alpha   90.00
_cell.angle_beta   90.00
_cell.angle_gamma   90.00
#
_symmetry.space_group_name_H-M   'P 1'
#
loop_
_entity.id
_entity.type
_entity.pdbx_description
1 polymer ?
#
loop_
_entity_poly.entity_id
_entity_poly.type
_entity_poly.pdbx_seq_one_letter_code
_entity_poly.pdbx_strand_id
1 'polypeptide(L)' 'MKIQEIREIARQRDVNARIGRSKQDIIRDIQIREGYSPCFRTKEECESDCLWKTDCLTNGK' A
#
# COMPACT_ATOMS: atom_id res chain seq x y z
N MET A 1 9.39 -1.53 1.13
CA MET A 1 9.20 -0.05 1.06
C MET A 1 9.04 0.52 2.47
N LYS A 2 9.68 1.62 2.83
CA LYS A 2 9.56 2.23 4.17
C LYS A 2 8.23 2.97 4.32
N ILE A 3 7.73 3.09 5.56
CA ILE A 3 6.48 3.82 5.84
C ILE A 3 6.53 5.30 5.43
N GLN A 4 7.73 5.90 5.43
CA GLN A 4 7.94 7.28 4.99
C GLN A 4 7.64 7.44 3.49
N GLU A 5 8.20 6.59 2.64
CA GLU A 5 7.94 6.60 1.19
C GLU A 5 6.45 6.37 0.88
N ILE A 6 5.79 5.51 1.64
CA ILE A 6 4.35 5.23 1.49
C ILE A 6 3.52 6.47 1.80
N ARG A 7 3.91 7.25 2.81
CA ARG A 7 3.26 8.52 3.14
C ARG A 7 3.45 9.57 2.04
N GLU A 8 4.60 9.57 1.38
CA GLU A 8 4.84 10.46 0.24
C GLU A 8 3.93 10.09 -0.94
N ILE A 9 3.84 8.80 -1.28
CA ILE A 9 2.90 8.32 -2.33
C ILE A 9 1.46 8.66 -1.93
N ALA A 10 1.07 8.40 -0.68
CA ALA A 10 -0.26 8.73 -0.19
C ALA A 10 -0.57 10.22 -0.38
N ARG A 11 0.38 11.09 -0.06
CA ARG A 11 0.24 12.55 -0.25
C ARG A 11 0.09 12.92 -1.71
N GLN A 12 0.85 12.30 -2.62
CA GLN A 12 0.73 12.53 -4.06
C GLN A 12 -0.62 12.08 -4.63
N ARG A 13 -1.27 11.09 -3.99
CA ARG A 13 -2.57 10.55 -4.42
C ARG A 13 -3.74 11.10 -3.62
N ASP A 14 -3.52 12.11 -2.78
CA ASP A 14 -4.55 12.73 -1.95
C ASP A 14 -5.20 11.73 -0.96
N VAL A 15 -4.38 10.85 -0.39
CA VAL A 15 -4.77 9.82 0.59
C VAL A 15 -4.30 10.21 1.99
N ASN A 16 -5.19 10.03 2.96
CA ASN A 16 -4.89 10.35 4.35
C ASN A 16 -3.98 9.30 5.01
N ALA A 17 -2.69 9.64 5.14
CA ALA A 17 -1.68 8.82 5.80
C ALA A 17 -1.26 9.37 7.18
N ARG A 18 -2.24 9.83 7.98
CA ARG A 18 -2.01 10.35 9.34
C ARG A 18 -1.23 9.37 10.23
N ILE A 19 -0.50 9.94 11.20
CA ILE A 19 0.22 9.19 12.22
C ILE A 19 -0.80 8.34 13.02
N GLY A 20 -0.49 7.05 13.20
CA GLY A 20 -1.38 6.07 13.84
C GLY A 20 -2.10 5.13 12.88
N ARG A 21 -2.08 5.38 11.56
CA ARG A 21 -2.54 4.39 10.58
C ARG A 21 -1.48 3.34 10.30
N SER A 22 -1.93 2.10 10.11
CA SER A 22 -1.04 1.03 9.69
C SER A 22 -0.62 1.26 8.25
N LYS A 23 0.56 0.75 7.91
CA LYS A 23 1.05 0.71 6.54
C LYS A 23 0.05 0.06 5.58
N GLN A 24 -0.60 -1.00 6.05
CA GLN A 24 -1.58 -1.75 5.28
C GLN A 24 -2.80 -0.89 4.93
N ASP A 25 -3.33 -0.13 5.89
CA ASP A 25 -4.50 0.73 5.65
C ASP A 25 -4.16 1.84 4.66
N ILE A 26 -2.99 2.46 4.79
CA ILE A 26 -2.56 3.53 3.87
C ILE A 26 -2.45 3.01 2.44
N ILE A 27 -1.81 1.85 2.25
CA ILE A 27 -1.67 1.27 0.91
C ILE A 27 -3.03 0.90 0.32
N ARG A 28 -3.93 0.31 1.11
CA ARG A 28 -5.28 -0.04 0.65
C ARG A 28 -6.06 1.18 0.20
N ASP A 29 -5.98 2.28 0.94
CA ASP A 29 -6.61 3.54 0.56
C ASP A 29 -6.02 4.09 -0.75
N ILE A 30 -4.70 3.98 -0.94
CA ILE A 30 -4.05 4.34 -2.22
C ILE A 30 -4.58 3.47 -3.36
N GLN A 31 -4.68 2.16 -3.18
CA GLN A 31 -5.21 1.25 -4.20
C GLN A 31 -6.64 1.63 -4.59
N ILE A 32 -7.51 1.90 -3.61
CA ILE A 32 -8.89 2.35 -3.88
C ILE A 32 -8.90 3.67 -4.65
N ARG A 33 -8.04 4.61 -4.25
CA ARG A 33 -7.92 5.92 -4.91
C ARG A 33 -7.40 5.82 -6.35
N GLU A 34 -6.58 4.82 -6.64
CA GLU A 34 -6.13 4.46 -7.98
C GLU A 34 -7.23 3.77 -8.82
N GLY A 35 -8.34 3.35 -8.21
CA GLY A 35 -9.36 2.54 -8.87
C GLY A 35 -9.06 1.03 -8.84
N TYR A 36 -8.06 0.60 -8.06
CA TYR A 36 -7.76 -0.80 -7.82
C TYR A 36 -8.49 -1.35 -6.59
N SER A 37 -8.54 -2.67 -6.49
CA SER A 37 -9.01 -3.35 -5.28
C SER A 37 -7.97 -3.24 -4.15
N PRO A 38 -8.40 -3.08 -2.89
CA PRO A 38 -7.50 -2.99 -1.72
C PRO A 38 -6.91 -4.37 -1.36
N CYS A 39 -6.11 -4.94 -2.25
CA CYS A 39 -5.59 -6.30 -2.14
C CYS A 39 -4.27 -6.41 -1.36
N PHE A 40 -3.74 -5.31 -0.83
CA PHE A 40 -2.47 -5.33 -0.10
C PHE A 40 -2.57 -6.24 1.14
N ARG A 41 -1.65 -7.22 1.20
CA ARG A 41 -1.59 -8.31 2.19
C ARG A 41 -2.87 -9.15 2.31
N THR A 42 -3.69 -9.20 1.27
CA THR A 42 -4.86 -10.11 1.22
C THR A 42 -4.63 -11.32 0.32
N LYS A 43 -3.62 -11.26 -0.56
CA LYS A 43 -3.30 -12.30 -1.53
C LYS A 43 -1.89 -12.83 -1.26
N GLU A 44 -1.73 -14.14 -1.44
CA GLU A 44 -0.43 -14.80 -1.37
C GLU A 44 0.39 -14.61 -2.65
N GLU A 45 -0.27 -14.32 -3.76
CA GLU A 45 0.36 -14.09 -5.06
C GLU A 45 -0.22 -12.85 -5.75
N CYS A 46 0.66 -12.12 -6.46
CA CYS A 46 0.31 -10.94 -7.25
C CYS A 46 1.01 -11.04 -8.60
N GLU A 47 0.26 -11.42 -9.64
CA GLU A 47 0.73 -11.53 -11.02
C GLU A 47 0.84 -10.16 -11.71
N SER A 48 0.18 -9.13 -11.17
CA SER A 48 0.23 -7.78 -11.70
C SER A 48 1.57 -7.10 -11.41
N ASP A 49 1.96 -6.16 -12.27
CA ASP A 49 3.10 -5.25 -12.02
C ASP A 49 2.70 -4.19 -10.99
N CYS A 50 2.63 -4.62 -9.72
CA CYS A 50 2.17 -3.82 -8.61
C CYS A 50 3.35 -3.18 -7.88
N LEU A 51 3.30 -1.86 -7.70
CA LEU A 51 4.29 -1.09 -6.93
C LEU A 51 4.53 -1.67 -5.53
N TRP A 52 3.46 -2.20 -4.93
CA TRP A 52 3.47 -2.74 -3.57
C TRP A 52 3.89 -4.20 -3.49
N LYS A 53 4.12 -4.89 -4.64
CA LYS A 53 4.34 -6.34 -4.72
C LYS A 53 5.46 -6.81 -3.78
N THR A 54 6.60 -6.13 -3.80
CA THR A 54 7.74 -6.47 -2.94
C THR A 54 7.33 -6.45 -1.47
N ASP A 55 6.58 -5.45 -1.03
CA ASP A 55 6.18 -5.32 0.37
C ASP A 55 4.95 -6.14 0.76
N CYS A 56 4.09 -6.41 -0.22
CA CYS A 56 2.88 -7.23 -0.10
C CYS A 56 3.25 -8.69 0.14
N LEU A 57 4.26 -9.20 -0.58
CA LEU A 57 4.71 -10.58 -0.51
C LEU A 57 5.80 -10.80 0.56
N THR A 58 6.54 -9.77 0.92
CA THR A 58 7.51 -9.86 2.01
C THR A 58 6.77 -9.70 3.35
N ASN A 59 6.27 -10.81 3.89
CA ASN A 59 5.91 -10.89 5.29
C ASN A 59 7.16 -10.59 6.10
N GLY A 60 7.19 -9.42 6.76
CA GLY A 60 8.35 -8.93 7.50
C GLY A 60 8.88 -10.00 8.44
N LYS A 61 10.04 -10.56 8.08
CA LYS A 61 10.96 -11.19 9.02
C LYS A 61 11.91 -10.11 9.53
#